data_AF-A0A849KLB8-F1
#
_entry.id   AF-A0A849KLB8-F1
#
_cell.length_a   1.000
_cell.length_b   1.000
_cell.length_c   1.000
_cell.angle_alpha   90.00
_cell.angle_beta   90.00
_cell.angle_gamma   90.00
#
_symmetry.space_group_name_H-M   'P 1'
#
loop_
_entity.id
_entity.type
_entity.pdbx_description
1 polymer ?
#
loop_
_entity_poly.entity_id
_entity_poly.type
_entity_poly.pdbx_seq_one_letter_code
_entity_poly.pdbx_strand_id
1 'polypeptide(L)'
;MSPDELNKIRWFRGRMYRKFDISKGKSKKRTINSPNYRLKMLQKKISIQLAKIYKPRNSVHGFVSHRSVKTNAQSHIKQKYILNIDIKDFFPSITESRVRGLLEAIGLDENVSAAITWICCNDGCLPQGAPSSPLISNMICFRLDKNLQAFAKRTRCIYTRYADDITFSSHQPLSLLFAESVPRAGHFPVIQLSEGLRNLFTSNGFTLNDNKAHYADKHSRRTVTGIRVNEVLNIDRKFIRNVRAALYKIETIGLKDAQKELMSRFSSNASIEDYLRGKIAWLGHIKGVSDPIFRGLAARFNRSFAKSAIKIQPTQAEMRDRAVWVIEHFDGEMCQGSAFFLESVGLVTAAHCVEGSTEIELYHPSKPSNKFSGKIKSICSHRDLAIIEHNIPSVEYFELRRSLKDAQIGEELIAAGYPGFGPGDKLNIRPGTVSSRPVKSAVNYIEVTQKLAQGMSGGPLLDTDNNVSGVIHKGGALENRDFAVHIGELYLWLGI
;
A
#
# COMPACT_ATOMS: atom_id res chain seq x y z
N MET A 1 -8.06 -42.37 8.33
CA MET A 1 -7.54 -42.39 9.72
C MET A 1 -8.33 -43.47 10.44
N SER A 2 -7.66 -44.40 11.11
CA SER A 2 -8.36 -45.49 11.82
C SER A 2 -8.99 -45.00 13.13
N PRO A 3 -10.00 -45.71 13.67
CA PRO A 3 -10.56 -45.42 14.99
C PRO A 3 -9.50 -45.38 16.11
N ASP A 4 -8.52 -46.28 16.08
CA ASP A 4 -7.44 -46.33 17.07
C ASP A 4 -6.56 -45.07 17.04
N GLU A 5 -6.29 -44.55 15.84
CA GLU A 5 -5.54 -43.30 15.69
C GLU A 5 -6.31 -42.10 16.26
N LEU A 6 -7.63 -42.06 16.04
CA LEU A 6 -8.47 -41.01 16.59
C LEU A 6 -8.55 -41.09 18.11
N ASN A 7 -8.67 -42.30 18.67
CA ASN A 7 -8.64 -42.53 20.12
C ASN A 7 -7.31 -42.08 20.71
N LYS A 8 -6.17 -42.39 20.07
CA LYS A 8 -4.86 -41.88 20.52
C LYS A 8 -4.83 -40.36 20.57
N ILE A 9 -5.36 -39.67 19.56
CA ILE A 9 -5.45 -38.20 19.58
C ILE A 9 -6.35 -37.74 20.73
N ARG A 10 -7.55 -38.32 20.88
CA ARG A 10 -8.49 -37.96 21.94
C ARG A 10 -7.87 -38.04 23.34
N TRP A 11 -7.20 -39.15 23.65
CA TRP A 11 -6.62 -39.40 24.98
C TRP A 11 -5.29 -38.68 25.21
N PHE A 12 -4.45 -38.55 24.18
CA PHE A 12 -3.07 -38.07 24.34
C PHE A 12 -2.78 -36.71 23.66
N ARG A 13 -3.78 -36.00 23.13
CA ARG A 13 -3.58 -34.70 22.43
C ARG A 13 -2.71 -33.71 23.20
N GLY A 14 -2.83 -33.61 24.52
CA GLY A 14 -1.99 -32.70 25.33
C GLY A 14 -0.48 -32.95 25.16
N ARG A 15 -0.08 -34.22 24.99
CA ARG A 15 1.32 -34.63 24.74
C ARG A 15 1.75 -34.41 23.29
N MET A 16 0.80 -34.13 22.40
CA MET A 16 1.05 -33.85 20.97
C MET A 16 1.31 -32.36 20.71
N TYR A 17 1.29 -31.51 21.74
CA TYR A 17 1.68 -30.10 21.66
C TYR A 17 2.96 -29.83 22.43
N ARG A 18 3.84 -29.04 21.83
CA ARG A 18 4.99 -28.44 22.50
C ARG A 18 4.60 -27.05 23.00
N LYS A 19 4.61 -26.87 24.33
CA LYS A 19 4.39 -25.59 25.00
C LYS A 19 5.71 -24.83 25.10
N PHE A 20 5.70 -23.56 24.67
CA PHE A 20 6.83 -22.65 24.87
C PHE A 20 6.34 -21.20 24.89
N ASP A 21 7.07 -20.33 25.57
CA ASP A 21 6.71 -18.91 25.65
C ASP A 21 7.47 -18.09 24.62
N ILE A 22 6.79 -17.11 24.04
CA ILE A 22 7.41 -16.03 23.28
C ILE A 22 7.24 -14.69 24.00
N SER A 23 8.26 -13.84 23.93
CA SER A 23 8.19 -12.49 24.50
C SER A 23 7.12 -11.66 23.77
N LYS A 24 6.20 -11.08 24.54
CA LYS A 24 5.19 -10.10 24.10
C LYS A 24 5.53 -8.74 24.71
N GLY A 25 6.70 -8.20 24.34
CA GLY A 25 7.25 -6.98 24.93
C GLY A 25 8.14 -7.24 26.15
N LYS A 26 8.49 -6.20 26.92
CA LYS A 26 9.51 -6.30 27.98
C LYS A 26 9.14 -7.24 29.14
N SER A 27 7.85 -7.41 29.47
CA SER A 27 7.43 -8.14 30.69
C SER A 27 6.36 -9.20 30.50
N LYS A 28 5.66 -9.24 29.35
CA LYS A 28 4.58 -10.21 29.11
C LYS A 28 5.09 -11.38 28.27
N LYS A 29 4.68 -12.59 28.63
CA LYS A 29 4.91 -13.81 27.84
C LYS A 29 3.61 -14.22 27.15
N ARG A 30 3.73 -14.80 25.94
CA ARG A 30 2.63 -15.46 25.25
C ARG A 30 2.98 -16.94 25.13
N THR A 31 2.19 -17.79 25.76
CA THR A 31 2.34 -19.24 25.64
C THR A 31 1.82 -19.71 24.30
N ILE A 32 2.68 -20.40 23.56
CA ILE A 32 2.39 -21.02 22.28
C ILE A 32 2.28 -22.52 22.48
N ASN A 33 1.20 -23.09 21.96
CA ASN A 33 0.95 -24.52 21.87
C ASN A 33 1.17 -24.93 20.41
N SER A 34 2.39 -25.35 20.07
CA SER A 34 2.69 -25.83 18.71
C SER A 34 2.40 -27.32 18.61
N PRO A 35 1.51 -27.77 17.70
CA PRO A 35 1.29 -29.18 17.46
C PRO A 35 2.53 -29.84 16.87
N ASN A 36 2.70 -31.14 17.15
CA ASN A 36 3.70 -31.98 16.50
C ASN A 36 3.41 -32.12 15.00
N TYR A 37 4.37 -32.68 14.25
CA TYR A 37 4.28 -32.78 12.80
C TYR A 37 2.98 -33.43 12.30
N ARG A 38 2.61 -34.57 12.90
CA ARG A 38 1.42 -35.34 12.49
C ARG A 38 0.13 -34.56 12.72
N LEU A 39 -0.04 -33.98 13.91
CA LEU A 39 -1.24 -33.20 14.23
C LEU A 39 -1.32 -31.92 13.38
N LYS A 40 -0.17 -31.26 13.16
CA LYS A 40 -0.06 -30.10 12.27
C LYS A 40 -0.49 -30.43 10.83
N MET A 41 -0.14 -31.61 10.32
CA MET A 41 -0.56 -32.06 8.99
C MET A 41 -2.09 -32.25 8.92
N LEU A 42 -2.69 -32.93 9.90
CA LEU A 42 -4.14 -33.15 9.96
C LEU A 42 -4.90 -31.83 10.03
N GLN A 43 -4.48 -30.93 10.92
CA GLN A 43 -5.09 -29.61 11.08
C GLN A 43 -4.98 -28.75 9.81
N LYS A 44 -3.87 -28.83 9.06
CA LYS A 44 -3.74 -28.16 7.76
C LYS A 44 -4.75 -28.71 6.74
N LYS A 45 -4.89 -30.04 6.64
CA LYS A 45 -5.86 -30.68 5.74
C LYS A 45 -7.29 -30.24 6.08
N ILE A 46 -7.64 -30.24 7.36
CA ILE A 46 -8.94 -29.75 7.83
C ILE A 46 -9.13 -28.27 7.47
N SER A 47 -8.14 -27.43 7.76
CA SER A 47 -8.20 -25.99 7.45
C SER A 47 -8.40 -25.74 5.96
N ILE A 48 -7.78 -26.52 5.07
CA ILE A 48 -7.96 -26.40 3.62
C ILE A 48 -9.40 -26.72 3.22
N GLN A 49 -10.01 -27.78 3.77
CA GLN A 49 -11.40 -28.12 3.45
C GLN A 49 -12.38 -27.08 4.00
N LEU A 50 -12.18 -26.64 5.25
CA LEU A 50 -13.01 -25.59 5.85
C LEU A 50 -12.87 -24.24 5.11
N ALA A 51 -11.70 -23.93 4.54
CA ALA A 51 -11.50 -22.70 3.79
C ALA A 51 -12.34 -22.64 2.51
N LYS A 52 -12.67 -23.79 1.90
CA LYS A 52 -13.50 -23.85 0.69
C LYS A 52 -14.95 -23.42 0.94
N ILE A 53 -15.44 -23.65 2.16
CA ILE A 53 -16.82 -23.31 2.56
C ILE A 53 -16.91 -21.95 3.25
N TYR A 54 -15.81 -21.49 3.86
CA TYR A 54 -15.80 -20.22 4.58
C TYR A 54 -15.70 -19.02 3.64
N LYS A 55 -16.72 -18.16 3.65
CA LYS A 55 -16.72 -16.86 2.97
C LYS A 55 -16.55 -15.73 3.99
N PRO A 56 -15.33 -15.16 4.15
CA PRO A 56 -15.10 -14.08 5.10
C PRO A 56 -15.85 -12.82 4.70
N ARG A 57 -16.41 -12.11 5.69
CA ARG A 57 -17.01 -10.79 5.49
C ARG A 57 -15.94 -9.77 5.08
N ASN A 58 -16.30 -8.75 4.30
CA ASN A 58 -15.36 -7.74 3.81
C ASN A 58 -14.60 -6.99 4.90
N SER A 59 -15.20 -6.82 6.08
CA SER A 59 -14.59 -6.16 7.24
C SER A 59 -13.54 -7.02 7.98
N VAL A 60 -13.35 -8.29 7.63
CA VAL A 60 -12.45 -9.21 8.36
C VAL A 60 -11.11 -9.31 7.65
N HIS A 61 -10.05 -8.75 8.23
CA HIS A 61 -8.72 -8.73 7.61
C HIS A 61 -7.74 -9.75 8.21
N GLY A 62 -7.93 -10.14 9.47
CA GLY A 62 -7.05 -11.10 10.15
C GLY A 62 -7.23 -12.51 9.60
N PHE A 63 -6.13 -13.20 9.32
CA PHE A 63 -6.11 -14.60 8.84
C PHE A 63 -6.88 -14.86 7.54
N VAL A 64 -7.08 -13.83 6.70
CA VAL A 64 -7.75 -13.94 5.40
C VAL A 64 -6.71 -13.76 4.29
N SER A 65 -6.74 -14.63 3.28
CA SER A 65 -5.83 -14.53 2.13
C SER A 65 -5.93 -13.17 1.46
N HIS A 66 -4.80 -12.62 0.99
CA HIS A 66 -4.69 -11.30 0.37
C HIS A 66 -5.12 -10.11 1.25
N ARG A 67 -5.38 -10.33 2.54
CA ARG A 67 -5.60 -9.27 3.53
C ARG A 67 -4.45 -9.22 4.52
N SER A 68 -4.21 -8.03 5.04
CA SER A 68 -3.11 -7.74 5.96
C SER A 68 -3.48 -6.59 6.88
N VAL A 69 -2.62 -6.32 7.87
CA VAL A 69 -2.74 -5.11 8.71
C VAL A 69 -2.73 -3.83 7.87
N LYS A 70 -2.09 -3.82 6.69
CA LYS A 70 -2.14 -2.70 5.74
C LYS A 70 -3.55 -2.51 5.20
N THR A 71 -4.16 -3.57 4.68
CA THR A 71 -5.55 -3.51 4.17
C THR A 71 -6.55 -3.14 5.25
N ASN A 72 -6.31 -3.58 6.50
CA ASN A 72 -7.12 -3.21 7.65
C ASN A 72 -7.04 -1.70 7.91
N ALA A 73 -5.82 -1.18 8.00
CA ALA A 73 -5.58 0.25 8.22
C ALA A 73 -6.08 1.14 7.06
N GLN A 74 -6.04 0.65 5.82
CA GLN A 74 -6.52 1.38 4.64
C GLN A 74 -8.00 1.77 4.75
N SER A 75 -8.83 0.90 5.32
CA SER A 75 -10.26 1.15 5.53
C SER A 75 -10.54 2.37 6.43
N HIS A 76 -9.55 2.86 7.19
CA HIS A 76 -9.72 3.91 8.20
C HIS A 76 -8.91 5.18 7.91
N ILE A 77 -8.32 5.30 6.71
CA ILE A 77 -7.57 6.48 6.30
C ILE A 77 -8.46 7.73 6.34
N LYS A 78 -7.91 8.87 6.79
CA LYS A 78 -8.59 10.19 6.88
C LYS A 78 -9.80 10.26 7.82
N GLN A 79 -10.07 9.19 8.57
CA GLN A 79 -11.13 9.20 9.58
C GLN A 79 -10.69 10.06 10.78
N LYS A 80 -11.59 10.91 11.28
CA LYS A 80 -11.30 11.87 12.35
C LYS A 80 -11.34 11.24 13.73
N TYR A 81 -12.10 10.17 13.91
CA TYR A 81 -12.31 9.50 15.18
C TYR A 81 -12.11 7.99 15.02
N ILE A 82 -11.36 7.39 15.93
CA ILE A 82 -11.08 5.94 15.94
C ILE A 82 -11.30 5.38 17.34
N LEU A 83 -12.02 4.26 17.40
CA LEU A 83 -12.10 3.40 18.57
C LEU A 83 -11.45 2.06 18.22
N ASN A 84 -10.44 1.67 19.00
CA ASN A 84 -9.86 0.34 18.96
C ASN A 84 -10.26 -0.42 20.23
N ILE A 85 -10.70 -1.67 20.07
CA ILE A 85 -11.02 -2.60 21.15
C ILE A 85 -10.42 -3.97 20.84
N ASP A 86 -10.18 -4.76 21.87
CA ASP A 86 -9.51 -6.05 21.78
C ASP A 86 -10.29 -7.10 22.56
N ILE A 87 -10.38 -8.32 22.02
CA ILE A 87 -11.00 -9.44 22.71
C ILE A 87 -9.98 -10.07 23.66
N LYS A 88 -10.35 -10.15 24.95
CA LYS A 88 -9.54 -10.80 25.98
C LYS A 88 -9.47 -12.31 25.72
N ASP A 89 -8.26 -12.87 25.79
CA ASP A 89 -7.99 -14.31 25.67
C ASP A 89 -8.67 -14.96 24.46
N PHE A 90 -8.59 -14.31 23.30
CA PHE A 90 -9.35 -14.67 22.10
C PHE A 90 -9.36 -16.16 21.75
N PHE A 91 -8.21 -16.79 21.55
CA PHE A 91 -8.15 -18.23 21.24
C PHE A 91 -8.63 -19.11 22.41
N PRO A 92 -8.15 -18.92 23.66
CA PRO A 92 -8.68 -19.65 24.82
C PRO A 92 -10.20 -19.50 25.05
N SER A 93 -10.80 -18.37 24.68
CA SER A 93 -12.25 -18.12 24.81
C SER A 93 -13.11 -18.93 23.81
N ILE A 94 -12.47 -19.58 22.83
CA ILE A 94 -13.14 -20.44 21.85
C ILE A 94 -12.98 -21.89 22.31
N THR A 95 -13.99 -22.37 23.04
CA THR A 95 -14.04 -23.69 23.65
C THR A 95 -14.26 -24.80 22.62
N GLU A 96 -13.93 -26.04 22.99
CA GLU A 96 -14.23 -27.26 22.22
C GLU A 96 -15.71 -27.36 21.85
N SER A 97 -16.62 -27.02 22.77
CA SER A 97 -18.05 -27.02 22.52
C SER A 97 -18.47 -26.03 21.43
N ARG A 98 -17.85 -24.83 21.40
CA ARG A 98 -18.11 -23.84 20.34
C ARG A 98 -17.60 -24.31 18.98
N VAL A 99 -16.43 -24.95 18.95
CA VAL A 99 -15.87 -25.52 17.70
C VAL A 99 -16.76 -26.65 17.19
N ARG A 100 -17.18 -27.57 18.07
CA ARG A 100 -18.09 -28.66 17.72
C ARG A 100 -19.42 -28.13 17.18
N GLY A 101 -20.07 -27.22 17.91
CA GLY A 101 -21.34 -26.63 17.49
C GLY A 101 -21.25 -25.83 16.19
N LEU A 102 -20.09 -25.20 15.90
CA LEU A 102 -19.84 -24.59 14.59
C LEU A 102 -19.85 -25.65 13.47
N LEU A 103 -19.15 -26.77 13.66
CA LEU A 103 -19.02 -27.83 12.66
C LEU A 103 -20.39 -28.49 12.39
N GLU A 104 -21.17 -28.74 13.43
CA GLU A 104 -22.53 -29.26 13.31
C GLU A 104 -23.45 -28.26 12.60
N ALA A 105 -23.35 -26.95 12.93
CA ALA A 105 -24.15 -25.91 12.30
C ALA A 105 -23.87 -25.70 10.80
N ILE A 106 -22.69 -26.10 10.31
CA ILE A 106 -22.37 -26.10 8.88
C ILE A 106 -22.69 -27.46 8.20
N GLY A 107 -23.32 -28.39 8.92
CA GLY A 107 -23.86 -29.64 8.38
C GLY A 107 -22.95 -30.87 8.50
N LEU A 108 -21.92 -30.85 9.35
CA LEU A 108 -21.11 -32.04 9.61
C LEU A 108 -21.80 -32.96 10.62
N ASP A 109 -21.72 -34.27 10.36
CA ASP A 109 -22.14 -35.33 11.29
C ASP A 109 -21.53 -35.14 12.68
N GLU A 110 -22.27 -35.55 13.71
CA GLU A 110 -21.89 -35.40 15.12
C GLU A 110 -20.52 -36.04 15.43
N ASN A 111 -20.29 -37.27 14.93
CA ASN A 111 -19.05 -38.00 15.19
C ASN A 111 -17.87 -37.37 14.46
N VAL A 112 -18.09 -36.89 13.23
CA VAL A 112 -17.08 -36.18 12.45
C VAL A 112 -16.72 -34.85 13.12
N SER A 113 -17.72 -34.12 13.61
CA SER A 113 -17.55 -32.86 14.33
C SER A 113 -16.77 -33.05 15.64
N ALA A 114 -17.05 -34.11 16.39
CA ALA A 114 -16.28 -34.49 17.57
C ALA A 114 -14.82 -34.82 17.21
N ALA A 115 -14.61 -35.63 16.18
CA ALA A 115 -13.27 -36.02 15.73
C ALA A 115 -12.41 -34.81 15.31
N ILE A 116 -12.98 -33.91 14.50
CA ILE A 116 -12.31 -32.67 14.07
C ILE A 116 -12.02 -31.76 15.27
N THR A 117 -12.96 -31.65 16.21
CA THR A 117 -12.76 -30.89 17.46
C THR A 117 -11.58 -31.45 18.26
N TRP A 118 -11.48 -32.77 18.44
CA TRP A 118 -10.35 -33.38 19.15
C TRP A 118 -9.01 -33.15 18.47
N ILE A 119 -9.00 -33.10 17.13
CA ILE A 119 -7.79 -32.79 16.34
C ILE A 119 -7.40 -31.32 16.48
N CYS A 120 -8.37 -30.39 16.44
CA CYS A 120 -8.11 -28.96 16.35
C CYS A 120 -7.93 -28.27 17.70
N CYS A 121 -8.49 -28.81 18.77
CA CYS A 121 -8.45 -28.22 20.10
C CYS A 121 -7.41 -28.88 21.02
N ASN A 122 -7.00 -28.14 22.04
CA ASN A 122 -6.15 -28.63 23.12
C ASN A 122 -6.54 -27.93 24.42
N ASP A 123 -6.48 -28.64 25.54
CA ASP A 123 -6.84 -28.12 26.87
C ASP A 123 -8.22 -27.42 26.85
N GLY A 124 -9.20 -27.99 26.15
CA GLY A 124 -10.59 -27.50 26.12
C GLY A 124 -10.86 -26.32 25.19
N CYS A 125 -9.87 -25.80 24.46
CA CYS A 125 -10.02 -24.61 23.63
C CYS A 125 -9.19 -24.66 22.34
N LEU A 126 -9.30 -23.63 21.49
CA LEU A 126 -8.41 -23.47 20.34
C LEU A 126 -6.98 -23.08 20.79
N PRO A 127 -5.94 -23.84 20.40
CA PRO A 127 -4.57 -23.53 20.79
C PRO A 127 -3.98 -22.41 19.93
N GLN A 128 -3.21 -21.52 20.59
CA GLN A 128 -2.35 -20.55 19.91
C GLN A 128 -1.13 -21.27 19.31
N GLY A 129 -1.05 -21.37 17.98
CA GLY A 129 0.07 -22.03 17.28
C GLY A 129 -0.35 -23.21 16.40
N ALA A 130 -1.59 -23.66 16.49
CA ALA A 130 -2.15 -24.63 15.55
C ALA A 130 -2.55 -23.97 14.21
N PRO A 131 -2.28 -24.60 13.06
CA PRO A 131 -2.64 -24.07 11.75
C PRO A 131 -4.14 -23.98 11.46
N SER A 132 -5.00 -24.73 12.15
CA SER A 132 -6.47 -24.66 11.96
C SER A 132 -7.12 -23.55 12.79
N SER A 133 -6.54 -23.19 13.96
CA SER A 133 -7.12 -22.19 14.86
C SER A 133 -7.43 -20.84 14.20
N PRO A 134 -6.58 -20.25 13.33
CA PRO A 134 -6.86 -18.97 12.68
C PRO A 134 -8.13 -18.95 11.83
N LEU A 135 -8.39 -20.02 11.09
CA LEU A 135 -9.59 -20.12 10.25
C LEU A 135 -10.83 -20.37 11.10
N ILE A 136 -10.75 -21.34 12.03
CA ILE A 136 -11.88 -21.70 12.90
C ILE A 136 -12.30 -20.49 13.73
N SER A 137 -11.35 -19.71 14.27
CA SER A 137 -11.70 -18.53 15.06
C SER A 137 -12.44 -17.46 14.26
N ASN A 138 -12.09 -17.30 12.98
CA ASN A 138 -12.83 -16.45 12.06
C ASN A 138 -14.24 -16.96 11.76
N MET A 139 -14.41 -18.27 11.56
CA MET A 139 -15.72 -18.89 11.37
C MET A 139 -16.61 -18.71 12.60
N ILE A 140 -16.05 -18.88 13.81
CA ILE A 140 -16.76 -18.62 15.08
C ILE A 140 -17.20 -17.15 15.19
N CYS A 141 -16.36 -16.21 14.75
CA CYS A 141 -16.68 -14.79 14.77
C CYS A 141 -17.70 -14.37 13.72
N PHE A 142 -18.14 -15.24 12.81
CA PHE A 142 -19.02 -14.86 11.70
C PHE A 142 -20.32 -14.18 12.16
N ARG A 143 -20.92 -14.65 13.26
CA ARG A 143 -22.11 -14.05 13.88
C ARG A 143 -21.80 -12.71 14.55
N LEU A 144 -20.69 -12.64 15.29
CA LEU A 144 -20.21 -11.39 15.89
C LEU A 144 -20.02 -10.32 14.81
N ASP A 145 -19.32 -10.66 13.72
CA ASP A 145 -19.05 -9.75 12.60
C ASP A 145 -20.34 -9.27 11.94
N LYS A 146 -21.33 -10.15 11.76
CA LYS A 146 -22.66 -9.77 11.23
C LYS A 146 -23.29 -8.69 12.10
N ASN A 147 -23.28 -8.90 13.42
CA ASN A 147 -23.91 -7.99 14.36
C ASN A 147 -23.16 -6.66 14.47
N LEU A 148 -21.83 -6.70 14.51
CA LEU A 148 -20.99 -5.49 14.55
C LEU A 148 -21.10 -4.68 13.26
N GLN A 149 -21.20 -5.33 12.09
CA GLN A 149 -21.48 -4.63 10.83
C GLN A 149 -22.85 -3.92 10.85
N ALA A 150 -23.89 -4.60 11.34
CA ALA A 150 -25.22 -4.00 11.46
C ALA A 150 -25.23 -2.83 12.45
N PHE A 151 -24.51 -2.96 13.58
CA PHE A 151 -24.32 -1.88 14.54
C PHE A 151 -23.55 -0.69 13.93
N ALA A 152 -22.46 -0.96 13.20
CA ALA A 152 -21.65 0.06 12.55
C ALA A 152 -22.43 0.86 11.49
N LYS A 153 -23.28 0.16 10.72
CA LYS A 153 -24.17 0.81 9.75
C LYS A 153 -25.14 1.77 10.42
N ARG A 154 -25.77 1.35 11.54
CA ARG A 154 -26.70 2.19 12.30
C ARG A 154 -26.02 3.40 12.93
N THR A 155 -24.77 3.25 13.38
CA THR A 155 -23.98 4.31 14.01
C THR A 155 -23.10 5.10 13.03
N ARG A 156 -23.25 4.86 11.72
CA ARG A 156 -22.50 5.54 10.63
C ARG A 156 -20.98 5.51 10.84
N CYS A 157 -20.47 4.35 11.20
CA CYS A 157 -19.03 4.12 11.33
C CYS A 157 -18.56 2.97 10.45
N ILE A 158 -17.27 2.99 10.14
CA ILE A 158 -16.56 1.92 9.47
C ILE A 158 -16.11 0.93 10.54
N TYR A 159 -16.36 -0.35 10.31
CA TYR A 159 -15.94 -1.44 11.19
C TYR A 159 -14.97 -2.38 10.46
N THR A 160 -13.87 -2.74 11.11
CA THR A 160 -12.99 -3.82 10.69
C THR A 160 -12.53 -4.68 11.87
N ARG A 161 -12.13 -5.92 11.58
CA ARG A 161 -11.55 -6.86 12.55
C ARG A 161 -10.28 -7.51 12.00
N TYR A 162 -9.22 -7.49 12.79
CA TYR A 162 -7.99 -8.22 12.57
C TYR A 162 -7.74 -9.18 13.73
N ALA A 163 -8.17 -10.44 13.58
CA ALA A 163 -8.17 -11.42 14.66
C ALA A 163 -8.97 -10.93 15.88
N ASP A 164 -8.31 -10.65 17.01
CA ASP A 164 -8.84 -10.11 18.25
C ASP A 164 -8.96 -8.59 18.28
N ASP A 165 -8.17 -7.88 17.46
CA ASP A 165 -8.21 -6.44 17.32
C ASP A 165 -9.41 -6.01 16.47
N ILE A 166 -10.22 -5.09 16.98
CA ILE A 166 -11.39 -4.52 16.31
C ILE A 166 -11.26 -3.01 16.27
N THR A 167 -11.58 -2.43 15.11
CA THR A 167 -11.51 -0.99 14.89
C THR A 167 -12.85 -0.46 14.39
N PHE A 168 -13.34 0.57 15.04
CA PHE A 168 -14.40 1.45 14.54
C PHE A 168 -13.81 2.81 14.20
N SER A 169 -14.29 3.45 13.14
CA SER A 169 -13.90 4.82 12.83
C SER A 169 -15.01 5.62 12.17
N SER A 170 -15.00 6.93 12.32
CA SER A 170 -15.91 7.81 11.60
C SER A 170 -15.28 9.19 11.38
N HIS A 171 -15.83 9.93 10.43
CA HIS A 171 -15.57 11.35 10.27
C HIS A 171 -16.29 12.19 11.32
N GLN A 172 -17.40 11.67 11.86
CA GLN A 172 -18.17 12.28 12.95
C GLN A 172 -17.75 11.68 14.31
N PRO A 173 -17.92 12.41 15.43
CA PRO A 173 -17.67 11.87 16.77
C PRO A 173 -18.41 10.55 17.00
N LEU A 174 -17.76 9.59 17.65
CA LEU A 174 -18.31 8.25 17.91
C LEU A 174 -19.25 8.22 19.14
N SER A 175 -20.04 9.26 19.38
CA SER A 175 -20.87 9.41 20.59
C SER A 175 -21.79 8.21 20.83
N LEU A 176 -22.40 7.67 19.78
CA LEU A 176 -23.30 6.50 19.86
C LEU A 176 -22.62 5.18 20.28
N LEU A 177 -21.29 5.16 20.35
CA LEU A 177 -20.53 3.98 20.78
C LEU A 177 -20.23 3.99 22.29
N PHE A 178 -20.49 5.11 22.97
CA PHE A 178 -20.25 5.29 24.41
C PHE A 178 -21.57 5.37 25.18
N ALA A 179 -21.55 4.96 26.45
CA ALA A 179 -22.71 4.99 27.33
C ALA A 179 -23.04 6.42 27.79
N GLU A 180 -22.01 7.25 27.94
CA GLU A 180 -22.10 8.65 28.35
C GLU A 180 -21.36 9.54 27.33
N SER A 181 -20.61 10.54 27.83
CA SER A 181 -19.73 11.36 27.00
C SER A 181 -18.55 10.56 26.42
N VAL A 182 -18.07 11.02 25.26
CA VAL A 182 -16.90 10.44 24.61
C VAL A 182 -15.65 10.68 25.48
N PRO A 183 -14.84 9.65 25.78
CA PRO A 183 -13.67 9.82 26.63
C PRO A 183 -12.60 10.70 25.97
N ARG A 184 -11.63 11.15 26.79
CA ARG A 184 -10.41 11.76 26.27
C ARG A 184 -9.63 10.76 25.43
N ALA A 185 -8.89 11.25 24.43
CA ALA A 185 -8.03 10.40 23.61
C ALA A 185 -7.01 9.65 24.48
N GLY A 186 -6.91 8.33 24.27
CA GLY A 186 -6.07 7.43 25.06
C GLY A 186 -6.79 6.14 25.43
N HIS A 187 -6.24 5.45 26.43
CA HIS A 187 -6.84 4.25 27.02
C HIS A 187 -8.00 4.61 27.92
N PHE A 188 -9.05 3.79 27.90
CA PHE A 188 -10.24 3.97 28.72
C PHE A 188 -10.84 2.58 29.08
N PRO A 189 -11.56 2.44 30.20
CA PRO A 189 -12.18 1.18 30.60
C PRO A 189 -13.39 0.85 29.73
N VAL A 190 -13.59 -0.43 29.39
CA VAL A 190 -14.62 -0.85 28.41
C VAL A 190 -16.04 -0.55 28.90
N ILE A 191 -16.24 -0.38 30.21
CA ILE A 191 -17.54 -0.02 30.81
C ILE A 191 -18.11 1.28 30.23
N GLN A 192 -17.26 2.19 29.74
CA GLN A 192 -17.67 3.43 29.10
C GLN A 192 -18.27 3.22 27.69
N LEU A 193 -18.09 2.04 27.10
CA LEU A 193 -18.77 1.69 25.85
C LEU A 193 -20.27 1.53 26.09
N SER A 194 -21.06 1.91 25.09
CA SER A 194 -22.52 1.73 25.08
C SER A 194 -22.86 0.27 25.43
N GLU A 195 -23.92 0.10 26.23
CA GLU A 195 -24.36 -1.23 26.64
C GLU A 195 -24.68 -2.11 25.41
N GLY A 196 -25.34 -1.53 24.40
CA GLY A 196 -25.61 -2.19 23.14
C GLY A 196 -24.35 -2.76 22.47
N LEU A 197 -23.24 -2.03 22.44
CA LEU A 197 -21.98 -2.52 21.89
C LEU A 197 -21.36 -3.62 22.75
N ARG A 198 -21.34 -3.47 24.08
CA ARG A 198 -20.81 -4.49 25.00
C ARG A 198 -21.59 -5.80 24.89
N ASN A 199 -22.91 -5.72 24.80
CA ASN A 199 -23.81 -6.87 24.69
C ASN A 199 -23.58 -7.68 23.39
N LEU A 200 -23.09 -7.07 22.31
CA LEU A 200 -22.71 -7.82 21.10
C LEU A 200 -21.55 -8.79 21.34
N PHE A 201 -20.61 -8.45 22.22
CA PHE A 201 -19.50 -9.33 22.57
C PHE A 201 -19.94 -10.44 23.50
N THR A 202 -20.62 -10.09 24.60
CA THR A 202 -21.05 -11.06 25.61
C THR A 202 -22.03 -12.09 25.05
N SER A 203 -23.01 -11.65 24.23
CA SER A 203 -23.95 -12.55 23.53
C SER A 203 -23.28 -13.46 22.48
N ASN A 204 -22.07 -13.14 22.04
CA ASN A 204 -21.25 -13.99 21.18
C ASN A 204 -20.16 -14.74 21.95
N GLY A 205 -20.23 -14.79 23.28
CA GLY A 205 -19.30 -15.55 24.12
C GLY A 205 -17.89 -14.95 24.15
N PHE A 206 -17.77 -13.64 24.04
CA PHE A 206 -16.49 -12.93 24.10
C PHE A 206 -16.50 -11.84 25.17
N THR A 207 -15.33 -11.62 25.77
CA THR A 207 -15.11 -10.57 26.76
C THR A 207 -14.11 -9.56 26.21
N LEU A 208 -14.38 -8.27 26.39
CA LEU A 208 -13.48 -7.21 25.96
C LEU A 208 -12.31 -7.04 26.94
N ASN A 209 -11.21 -6.48 26.43
CA ASN A 209 -10.01 -6.21 27.21
C ASN A 209 -9.97 -4.75 27.69
N ASP A 210 -10.27 -4.54 28.97
CA ASP A 210 -10.26 -3.22 29.62
C ASP A 210 -8.97 -2.43 29.43
N ASN A 211 -7.82 -3.11 29.38
CA ASN A 211 -6.52 -2.46 29.31
C ASN A 211 -6.10 -2.08 27.89
N LYS A 212 -6.91 -2.41 26.88
CA LYS A 212 -6.56 -2.21 25.47
C LYS A 212 -7.59 -1.45 24.67
N ALA A 213 -8.76 -1.15 25.25
CA ALA A 213 -9.66 -0.18 24.65
C ALA A 213 -8.95 1.18 24.54
N HIS A 214 -9.00 1.78 23.35
CA HIS A 214 -8.30 3.01 23.05
C HIS A 214 -9.12 3.88 22.11
N TYR A 215 -9.29 5.14 22.47
CA TYR A 215 -9.98 6.14 21.68
C TYR A 215 -9.00 7.18 21.14
N ALA A 216 -9.19 7.62 19.90
CA ALA A 216 -8.40 8.67 19.27
C ALA A 216 -9.33 9.63 18.51
N ASP A 217 -9.00 10.92 18.52
CA ASP A 217 -9.74 12.00 17.89
C ASP A 217 -8.88 12.71 16.82
N LYS A 218 -9.41 13.80 16.26
CA LYS A 218 -8.76 14.56 15.19
C LYS A 218 -7.45 15.22 15.61
N HIS A 219 -7.27 15.50 16.90
CA HIS A 219 -6.08 16.15 17.46
C HIS A 219 -5.03 15.15 17.93
N SER A 220 -5.38 13.87 18.04
CA SER A 220 -4.46 12.83 18.46
C SER A 220 -3.97 11.94 17.31
N ARG A 221 -2.95 11.14 17.61
CA ARG A 221 -2.41 10.16 16.68
C ARG A 221 -3.42 9.01 16.54
N ARG A 222 -3.87 8.77 15.31
CA ARG A 222 -4.82 7.72 14.96
C ARG A 222 -4.08 6.52 14.39
N THR A 223 -4.24 5.36 15.02
CA THR A 223 -3.56 4.11 14.62
C THR A 223 -4.53 2.94 14.53
N VAL A 224 -4.31 2.06 13.55
CA VAL A 224 -5.03 0.81 13.36
C VAL A 224 -4.00 -0.30 13.18
N THR A 225 -4.06 -1.34 14.02
CA THR A 225 -3.10 -2.48 13.98
C THR A 225 -1.63 -2.03 13.94
N GLY A 226 -1.29 -0.93 14.65
CA GLY A 226 0.06 -0.36 14.70
C GLY A 226 0.47 0.53 13.53
N ILE A 227 -0.40 0.76 12.55
CA ILE A 227 -0.17 1.66 11.40
C ILE A 227 -0.90 2.98 11.64
N ARG A 228 -0.23 4.12 11.39
CA ARG A 228 -0.85 5.45 11.48
C ARG A 228 -1.70 5.71 10.24
N VAL A 229 -2.90 6.27 10.44
CA VAL A 229 -3.91 6.45 9.38
C VAL A 229 -4.45 7.88 9.25
N ASN A 230 -3.79 8.87 9.89
CA ASN A 230 -4.27 10.26 9.93
C ASN A 230 -4.65 10.82 8.55
N GLU A 231 -3.74 10.75 7.58
CA GLU A 231 -3.91 11.28 6.21
C GLU A 231 -3.53 10.22 5.15
N VAL A 232 -2.39 9.57 5.39
CA VAL A 232 -1.86 8.45 4.60
C VAL A 232 -1.39 7.36 5.55
N LEU A 233 -1.24 6.14 5.05
CA LEU A 233 -0.60 5.07 5.81
C LEU A 233 0.83 5.44 6.17
N ASN A 234 1.17 5.31 7.44
CA ASN A 234 2.50 5.63 7.90
C ASN A 234 2.92 4.75 9.08
N ILE A 235 4.23 4.65 9.30
CA ILE A 235 4.80 3.89 10.40
C ILE A 235 5.23 4.86 11.51
N ASP A 236 5.26 4.37 12.75
CA ASP A 236 5.81 5.12 13.88
C ASP A 236 7.26 5.58 13.60
N ARG A 237 7.56 6.84 13.89
CA ARG A 237 8.91 7.41 13.76
C ARG A 237 9.96 6.64 14.57
N LYS A 238 9.57 6.03 15.69
CA LYS A 238 10.43 5.17 16.51
C LYS A 238 10.92 3.95 15.73
N PHE A 239 10.09 3.36 14.87
CA PHE A 239 10.50 2.25 14.01
C PHE A 239 11.61 2.69 13.05
N ILE A 240 11.40 3.81 12.34
CA ILE A 240 12.37 4.35 11.39
C ILE A 240 13.69 4.69 12.09
N ARG A 241 13.62 5.33 13.26
CA ARG A 241 14.81 5.64 14.09
C ARG A 241 15.58 4.38 14.49
N ASN A 242 14.90 3.31 14.87
CA ASN A 242 15.56 2.05 15.23
C ASN A 242 16.29 1.41 14.04
N VAL A 243 15.70 1.46 12.84
CA VAL A 243 16.36 0.98 11.61
C VAL A 243 17.58 1.83 11.27
N ARG A 244 17.46 3.17 11.34
CA ARG A 244 18.59 4.10 11.13
C ARG A 244 19.73 3.85 12.11
N ALA A 245 19.40 3.61 13.38
CA ALA A 245 20.39 3.34 14.41
C ALA A 245 21.13 2.01 14.17
N ALA A 246 20.41 0.97 13.75
CA ALA A 246 21.03 -0.31 13.41
C ALA A 246 21.96 -0.21 12.18
N LEU A 247 21.55 0.50 11.13
CA LEU A 247 22.42 0.78 9.98
C LEU A 247 23.63 1.62 10.36
N TYR A 248 23.44 2.65 11.19
CA TYR A 248 24.54 3.50 11.66
C TYR A 248 25.58 2.68 12.44
N LYS A 249 25.17 1.72 13.26
CA LYS A 249 26.11 0.82 13.96
C LYS A 249 26.94 -0.01 13.00
N ILE A 250 26.34 -0.53 11.93
CA ILE A 250 27.11 -1.25 10.90
C ILE A 250 28.13 -0.31 10.25
N GLU A 251 27.74 0.94 9.98
CA GLU A 251 28.60 1.95 9.37
C GLU A 251 29.74 2.40 10.30
N THR A 252 29.58 2.37 11.63
CA THR A 252 30.59 2.86 12.59
C THR A 252 31.46 1.79 13.22
N ILE A 253 30.88 0.69 13.70
CA ILE A 253 31.60 -0.38 14.40
C ILE A 253 31.76 -1.64 13.55
N GLY A 254 31.28 -1.61 12.30
CA GLY A 254 31.37 -2.73 11.37
C GLY A 254 30.32 -3.82 11.61
N LEU A 255 30.18 -4.69 10.61
CA LEU A 255 29.14 -5.72 10.56
C LEU A 255 29.25 -6.75 11.69
N LYS A 256 30.47 -7.21 12.00
CA LYS A 256 30.70 -8.29 12.98
C LYS A 256 30.25 -7.88 14.39
N ASP A 257 30.60 -6.67 14.83
CA ASP A 257 30.26 -6.22 16.19
C ASP A 257 28.82 -5.75 16.29
N ALA A 258 28.27 -5.14 15.23
CA ALA A 258 26.83 -4.86 15.16
C ALA A 258 25.98 -6.15 15.23
N GLN A 259 26.44 -7.25 14.61
CA GLN A 259 25.78 -8.56 14.71
C GLN A 259 25.79 -9.10 16.15
N LYS A 260 26.94 -9.05 16.85
CA LYS A 260 27.03 -9.51 18.24
C LYS A 260 26.05 -8.76 19.16
N GLU A 261 25.94 -7.45 19.00
CA GLU A 261 25.01 -6.64 19.79
C GLU A 261 23.53 -6.97 19.49
N LEU A 262 23.20 -7.26 18.23
CA LEU A 262 21.84 -7.70 17.87
C LEU A 262 21.51 -9.05 18.55
N MET A 263 22.44 -10.00 18.51
CA MET A 263 22.27 -11.32 19.10
C MET A 263 22.08 -11.25 20.62
N SER A 264 22.87 -10.41 21.32
CA SER A 264 22.72 -10.22 22.77
C SER A 264 21.36 -9.61 23.13
N ARG A 265 20.86 -8.70 22.29
CA ARG A 265 19.59 -8.02 22.53
C ARG A 265 18.34 -8.87 22.29
N PHE A 266 18.37 -9.76 21.29
CA PHE A 266 17.18 -10.51 20.86
C PHE A 266 17.25 -12.00 21.15
N SER A 267 18.34 -12.50 21.76
CA SER A 267 18.58 -13.93 22.02
C SER A 267 18.26 -14.79 20.79
N SER A 268 18.69 -14.34 19.63
CA SER A 268 18.33 -14.89 18.32
C SER A 268 19.56 -15.04 17.45
N ASN A 269 19.61 -16.12 16.67
CA ASN A 269 20.65 -16.37 15.67
C ASN A 269 20.32 -15.72 14.32
N ALA A 270 19.31 -14.84 14.26
CA ALA A 270 18.96 -14.14 13.03
C ALA A 270 20.10 -13.19 12.60
N SER A 271 20.42 -13.22 11.31
CA SER A 271 21.34 -12.27 10.71
C SER A 271 20.79 -10.84 10.81
N ILE A 272 21.66 -9.87 11.11
CA ILE A 272 21.34 -8.45 11.08
C ILE A 272 20.93 -8.01 9.67
N GLU A 273 21.44 -8.70 8.65
CA GLU A 273 21.04 -8.53 7.26
C GLU A 273 19.55 -8.84 7.07
N ASP A 274 19.11 -10.05 7.43
CA ASP A 274 17.70 -10.47 7.31
C ASP A 274 16.78 -9.60 8.18
N TYR A 275 17.24 -9.25 9.37
CA TYR A 275 16.51 -8.35 10.27
C TYR A 275 16.28 -6.98 9.61
N LEU A 276 17.33 -6.33 9.10
CA LEU A 276 17.22 -5.02 8.46
C LEU A 276 16.45 -5.08 7.15
N ARG A 277 16.73 -6.10 6.32
CA ARG A 277 16.04 -6.34 5.05
C ARG A 277 14.54 -6.50 5.27
N GLY A 278 14.12 -7.30 6.25
CA GLY A 278 12.71 -7.45 6.62
C GLY A 278 12.08 -6.15 7.12
N LYS A 279 12.80 -5.35 7.91
CA LYS A 279 12.30 -4.05 8.41
C LYS A 279 12.16 -3.01 7.29
N ILE A 280 13.10 -2.97 6.35
CA ILE A 280 13.05 -2.06 5.20
C ILE A 280 11.98 -2.51 4.20
N ALA A 281 11.86 -3.82 3.94
CA ALA A 281 10.78 -4.37 3.13
C ALA A 281 9.39 -4.05 3.73
N TRP A 282 9.24 -4.15 5.05
CA TRP A 282 8.01 -3.73 5.75
C TRP A 282 7.72 -2.23 5.55
N LEU A 283 8.75 -1.38 5.63
CA LEU A 283 8.61 0.05 5.36
C LEU A 283 8.13 0.31 3.93
N GLY A 284 8.73 -0.35 2.94
CA GLY A 284 8.34 -0.25 1.54
C GLY A 284 6.93 -0.77 1.29
N HIS A 285 6.52 -1.85 1.96
CA HIS A 285 5.16 -2.38 1.88
C HIS A 285 4.11 -1.36 2.36
N ILE A 286 4.39 -0.60 3.43
CA ILE A 286 3.44 0.39 3.98
C ILE A 286 3.48 1.72 3.24
N LYS A 287 4.68 2.30 3.06
CA LYS A 287 4.85 3.66 2.54
C LYS A 287 5.05 3.73 1.02
N GLY A 288 5.35 2.61 0.37
CA GLY A 288 5.74 2.55 -1.04
C GLY A 288 7.25 2.47 -1.20
N VAL A 289 7.70 1.80 -2.27
CA VAL A 289 9.13 1.61 -2.59
C VAL A 289 9.77 2.84 -3.23
N SER A 290 8.96 3.83 -3.63
CA SER A 290 9.40 5.13 -4.10
C SER A 290 9.51 6.17 -2.96
N ASP A 291 9.07 5.83 -1.73
CA ASP A 291 9.10 6.77 -0.60
C ASP A 291 10.55 7.17 -0.23
N PRO A 292 10.86 8.48 -0.06
CA PRO A 292 12.22 8.93 0.20
C PRO A 292 12.89 8.28 1.43
N ILE A 293 12.12 7.96 2.47
CA ILE A 293 12.65 7.30 3.68
C ILE A 293 13.02 5.85 3.36
N PHE A 294 12.16 5.14 2.61
CA PHE A 294 12.50 3.79 2.14
C PHE A 294 13.76 3.82 1.29
N ARG A 295 13.83 4.70 0.29
CA ARG A 295 14.97 4.81 -0.63
C ARG A 295 16.27 5.10 0.11
N GLY A 296 16.26 6.07 1.02
CA GLY A 296 17.43 6.40 1.84
C GLY A 296 17.90 5.25 2.73
N LEU A 297 16.99 4.47 3.31
CA LEU A 297 17.34 3.29 4.11
C LEU A 297 17.81 2.11 3.26
N ALA A 298 17.17 1.86 2.12
CA ALA A 298 17.56 0.83 1.17
C ALA A 298 18.94 1.12 0.57
N ALA A 299 19.23 2.37 0.20
CA ALA A 299 20.55 2.77 -0.30
C ALA A 299 21.64 2.52 0.74
N ARG A 300 21.41 2.92 2.01
CA ARG A 300 22.34 2.65 3.10
C ARG A 300 22.56 1.15 3.31
N PHE A 301 21.48 0.36 3.29
CA PHE A 301 21.55 -1.09 3.38
C PHE A 301 22.37 -1.69 2.24
N ASN A 302 22.12 -1.28 0.99
CA ASN A 302 22.80 -1.82 -0.19
C ASN A 302 24.31 -1.57 -0.18
N ARG A 303 24.79 -0.48 0.45
CA ARG A 303 26.22 -0.22 0.64
C ARG A 303 26.89 -1.28 1.53
N SER A 304 26.18 -1.74 2.57
CA SER A 304 26.68 -2.78 3.48
C SER A 304 26.42 -4.20 2.98
N PHE A 305 25.43 -4.40 2.11
CA PHE A 305 24.95 -5.72 1.69
C PHE A 305 24.70 -5.78 0.17
N ALA A 306 25.76 -5.62 -0.64
CA ALA A 306 25.64 -5.56 -2.11
C ALA A 306 25.05 -6.84 -2.74
N LYS A 307 25.43 -8.02 -2.23
CA LYS A 307 24.94 -9.32 -2.73
C LYS A 307 23.42 -9.50 -2.57
N SER A 308 22.84 -8.80 -1.60
CA SER A 308 21.42 -8.82 -1.29
C SER A 308 20.84 -7.41 -1.37
N ALA A 309 21.25 -6.64 -2.39
CA ALA A 309 20.71 -5.31 -2.60
C ALA A 309 19.17 -5.32 -2.72
N ILE A 310 18.53 -4.39 -2.03
CA ILE A 310 17.11 -4.10 -2.14
C ILE A 310 16.91 -3.23 -3.39
N LYS A 311 16.00 -3.65 -4.28
CA LYS A 311 15.65 -2.86 -5.48
C LYS A 311 15.04 -1.52 -5.05
N ILE A 312 15.63 -0.43 -5.52
CA ILE A 312 15.14 0.93 -5.32
C ILE A 312 14.45 1.36 -6.61
N GLN A 313 13.21 1.85 -6.50
CA GLN A 313 12.52 2.46 -7.64
C GLN A 313 12.73 3.98 -7.61
N PRO A 314 12.77 4.64 -8.79
CA PRO A 314 12.80 6.09 -8.87
C PRO A 314 11.51 6.69 -8.28
N THR A 315 11.60 7.91 -7.77
CA THR A 315 10.45 8.71 -7.37
C THR A 315 9.69 9.20 -8.59
N GLN A 316 8.43 9.58 -8.40
CA GLN A 316 7.64 10.25 -9.42
C GLN A 316 8.35 11.51 -9.97
N ALA A 317 9.02 12.28 -9.10
CA ALA A 317 9.79 13.45 -9.54
C ALA A 317 10.99 13.07 -10.42
N GLU A 318 11.77 12.05 -10.04
CA GLU A 318 12.90 11.56 -10.85
C GLU A 318 12.44 10.93 -12.17
N MET A 319 11.29 10.23 -12.17
CA MET A 319 10.70 9.70 -13.39
C MET A 319 10.36 10.82 -14.37
N ARG A 320 9.70 11.89 -13.89
CA ARG A 320 9.42 13.07 -14.74
C ARG A 320 10.70 13.74 -15.22
N ASP A 321 11.62 14.04 -14.31
CA ASP A 321 12.88 14.73 -14.62
C ASP A 321 13.61 14.01 -15.76
N ARG A 322 13.85 12.71 -15.62
CA ARG A 322 14.60 11.91 -16.61
C ARG A 322 13.80 11.50 -17.85
N ALA A 323 12.48 11.67 -17.84
CA ALA A 323 11.64 11.36 -18.99
C ALA A 323 11.43 12.56 -19.91
N VAL A 324 11.55 13.80 -19.41
CA VAL A 324 11.35 15.02 -20.20
C VAL A 324 12.69 15.60 -20.63
N TRP A 325 12.81 15.90 -21.91
CA TRP A 325 14.05 16.28 -22.58
C TRP A 325 13.85 17.59 -23.33
N VAL A 326 14.95 18.30 -23.58
CA VAL A 326 14.97 19.50 -24.43
C VAL A 326 15.26 19.04 -25.85
N ILE A 327 14.53 19.64 -26.79
CA ILE A 327 14.78 19.50 -28.23
C ILE A 327 15.10 20.86 -28.81
N GLU A 328 16.10 20.90 -29.68
CA GLU A 328 16.55 22.09 -30.38
C GLU A 328 16.78 21.79 -31.85
N HIS A 329 16.42 22.73 -32.72
CA HIS A 329 16.82 22.71 -34.12
C HIS A 329 16.98 24.12 -34.65
N PHE A 330 17.69 24.25 -35.78
CA PHE A 330 17.89 25.53 -36.46
C PHE A 330 17.13 25.54 -37.78
N ASP A 331 16.20 26.49 -37.93
CA ASP A 331 15.48 26.76 -39.18
C ASP A 331 15.40 28.27 -39.39
N GLY A 332 16.54 28.89 -39.74
CA GLY A 332 16.71 30.34 -39.80
C GLY A 332 16.85 31.03 -38.44
N GLU A 333 16.10 30.58 -37.44
CA GLU A 333 16.25 30.93 -36.02
C GLU A 333 16.36 29.67 -35.15
N MET A 334 16.86 29.83 -33.93
CA MET A 334 16.98 28.73 -32.97
C MET A 334 15.59 28.40 -32.40
N CYS A 335 15.08 27.22 -32.73
CA CYS A 335 13.81 26.70 -32.21
C CYS A 335 14.09 25.76 -31.04
N GLN A 336 13.28 25.88 -29.98
CA GLN A 336 13.40 25.04 -28.79
C GLN A 336 12.03 24.59 -28.32
N GLY A 337 11.95 23.32 -27.93
CA GLY A 337 10.76 22.71 -27.36
C GLY A 337 11.10 21.67 -26.29
N SER A 338 10.06 20.99 -25.82
CA SER A 338 10.18 19.86 -24.92
C SER A 338 9.77 18.58 -25.64
N ALA A 339 10.36 17.46 -25.27
CA ALA A 339 9.92 16.13 -25.67
C ALA A 339 9.90 15.22 -24.45
N PHE A 340 9.22 14.08 -24.54
CA PHE A 340 9.25 13.10 -23.47
C PHE A 340 9.17 11.67 -23.98
N PHE A 341 9.75 10.77 -23.19
CA PHE A 341 9.71 9.34 -23.46
C PHE A 341 8.39 8.72 -22.99
N LEU A 342 7.70 8.02 -23.89
CA LEU A 342 6.44 7.32 -23.64
C LEU A 342 6.60 5.82 -23.89
N GLU A 343 6.21 5.01 -22.91
CA GLU A 343 6.31 3.55 -22.93
C GLU A 343 5.64 2.97 -24.19
N SER A 344 6.36 2.11 -24.90
CA SER A 344 5.94 1.48 -26.16
C SER A 344 5.76 2.41 -27.38
N VAL A 345 6.04 3.71 -27.25
CA VAL A 345 5.94 4.68 -28.36
C VAL A 345 7.31 5.28 -28.72
N GLY A 346 8.10 5.68 -27.71
CA GLY A 346 9.39 6.35 -27.90
C GLY A 346 9.35 7.83 -27.51
N LEU A 347 10.18 8.65 -28.14
CA LEU A 347 10.30 10.08 -27.84
C LEU A 347 9.25 10.89 -28.59
N VAL A 348 8.31 11.49 -27.83
CA VAL A 348 7.14 12.23 -28.34
C VAL A 348 7.34 13.73 -28.12
N THR A 349 6.92 14.53 -29.10
CA THR A 349 6.85 15.99 -29.00
C THR A 349 5.67 16.53 -29.82
N ALA A 350 5.49 17.86 -29.82
CA ALA A 350 4.52 18.54 -30.68
C ALA A 350 5.10 18.71 -32.09
N ALA A 351 4.28 18.59 -33.14
CA ALA A 351 4.74 18.66 -34.52
C ALA A 351 5.43 19.99 -34.84
N HIS A 352 4.86 21.10 -34.40
CA HIS A 352 5.43 22.44 -34.62
C HIS A 352 6.79 22.65 -33.91
N CYS A 353 7.19 21.80 -32.97
CA CYS A 353 8.51 21.89 -32.35
C CYS A 353 9.64 21.28 -33.20
N VAL A 354 9.29 20.59 -34.30
CA VAL A 354 10.24 19.91 -35.19
C VAL A 354 9.91 20.14 -36.67
N GLU A 355 8.85 20.89 -36.98
CA GLU A 355 8.47 21.19 -38.36
C GLU A 355 9.57 21.99 -39.06
N GLY A 356 9.86 21.67 -40.32
CA GLY A 356 10.96 22.28 -41.08
C GLY A 356 12.37 21.76 -40.74
N SER A 357 12.54 21.00 -39.65
CA SER A 357 13.86 20.51 -39.23
C SER A 357 14.36 19.29 -40.03
N THR A 358 15.62 19.31 -40.45
CA THR A 358 16.33 18.15 -41.01
C THR A 358 17.16 17.39 -39.98
N GLU A 359 17.66 18.11 -38.96
CA GLU A 359 18.40 17.56 -37.84
C GLU A 359 17.87 18.16 -36.53
N ILE A 360 17.66 17.30 -35.54
CA ILE A 360 17.17 17.69 -34.21
C ILE A 360 18.26 17.32 -33.20
N GLU A 361 18.66 18.28 -32.37
CA GLU A 361 19.50 18.03 -31.22
C GLU A 361 18.63 17.71 -29.99
N LEU A 362 18.99 16.63 -29.32
CA LEU A 362 18.31 16.13 -28.12
C LEU A 362 19.30 16.13 -26.96
N TYR A 363 18.92 16.72 -25.83
CA TYR A 363 19.74 16.60 -24.63
C TYR A 363 18.91 16.73 -23.35
N HIS A 364 19.46 16.18 -22.27
CA HIS A 364 18.85 16.29 -20.95
C HIS A 364 19.54 17.42 -20.18
N PRO A 365 18.81 18.38 -19.59
CA PRO A 365 19.38 19.52 -18.87
C PRO A 365 20.34 19.24 -17.70
N SER A 366 20.29 18.03 -17.13
CA SER A 366 21.30 17.63 -16.12
C SER A 366 22.69 17.34 -16.71
N LYS A 367 22.79 17.15 -18.03
CA LYS A 367 24.02 16.90 -18.79
C LYS A 367 23.94 17.61 -20.15
N PRO A 368 23.90 18.96 -20.19
CA PRO A 368 23.63 19.71 -21.42
C PRO A 368 24.73 19.56 -22.48
N SER A 369 25.94 19.16 -22.07
CA SER A 369 27.04 18.83 -22.98
C SER A 369 26.89 17.48 -23.68
N ASN A 370 25.97 16.61 -23.23
CA ASN A 370 25.72 15.30 -23.82
C ASN A 370 24.54 15.40 -24.79
N LYS A 371 24.83 15.87 -26.01
CA LYS A 371 23.86 16.02 -27.08
C LYS A 371 23.78 14.75 -27.94
N PHE A 372 22.57 14.40 -28.33
CA PHE A 372 22.25 13.28 -29.21
C PHE A 372 21.54 13.80 -30.46
N SER A 373 21.76 13.15 -31.59
CA SER A 373 21.05 13.47 -32.82
C SER A 373 19.72 12.71 -32.89
N GLY A 374 18.67 13.41 -33.26
CA GLY A 374 17.34 12.88 -33.51
C GLY A 374 16.89 13.13 -34.94
N LYS A 375 16.03 12.24 -35.45
CA LYS A 375 15.36 12.38 -36.76
C LYS A 375 13.86 12.22 -36.58
N ILE A 376 13.08 12.91 -37.41
CA ILE A 376 11.62 12.76 -37.39
C ILE A 376 11.28 11.35 -37.90
N LYS A 377 10.76 10.50 -37.01
CA LYS A 377 10.26 9.17 -37.37
C LYS A 377 8.89 9.25 -38.02
N SER A 378 8.02 10.08 -37.45
CA SER A 378 6.67 10.32 -37.93
C SER A 378 6.18 11.68 -37.43
N ILE A 379 5.39 12.37 -38.24
CA ILE A 379 4.82 13.68 -37.90
C ILE A 379 3.37 13.77 -38.40
N CYS A 380 2.50 14.41 -37.61
CA CYS A 380 1.12 14.69 -37.96
C CYS A 380 0.81 16.15 -37.61
N SER A 381 0.97 17.05 -38.59
CA SER A 381 0.70 18.48 -38.39
C SER A 381 -0.77 18.75 -38.02
N HIS A 382 -1.72 17.91 -38.46
CA HIS A 382 -3.14 18.05 -38.11
C HIS A 382 -3.42 17.85 -36.61
N ARG A 383 -2.77 16.86 -35.98
CA ARG A 383 -2.91 16.57 -34.54
C ARG A 383 -1.86 17.30 -33.70
N ASP A 384 -0.94 18.01 -34.35
CA ASP A 384 0.26 18.60 -33.76
C ASP A 384 1.10 17.60 -32.93
N LEU A 385 1.37 16.43 -33.49
CA LEU A 385 2.15 15.37 -32.84
C LEU A 385 3.32 14.92 -33.71
N ALA A 386 4.47 14.66 -33.08
CA ALA A 386 5.64 14.07 -33.74
C ALA A 386 6.32 13.02 -32.85
N ILE A 387 6.96 12.05 -33.48
CA ILE A 387 7.81 11.04 -32.85
C ILE A 387 9.20 11.17 -33.42
N ILE A 388 10.19 11.19 -32.53
CA ILE A 388 11.60 11.34 -32.87
C ILE A 388 12.29 9.98 -32.73
N GLU A 389 12.96 9.55 -33.77
CA GLU A 389 13.95 8.47 -33.73
C GLU A 389 15.26 9.01 -33.12
N HIS A 390 15.85 8.27 -32.20
CA HIS A 390 17.04 8.70 -31.45
C HIS A 390 18.00 7.54 -31.19
N ASN A 391 19.25 7.86 -30.86
CA ASN A 391 20.27 6.90 -30.42
C ASN A 391 20.58 6.98 -28.91
N ILE A 392 19.76 7.70 -28.13
CA ILE A 392 19.92 7.83 -26.68
C ILE A 392 19.90 6.44 -26.01
N PRO A 393 20.90 6.07 -25.19
CA PRO A 393 20.91 4.81 -24.45
C PRO A 393 19.75 4.71 -23.46
N SER A 394 19.14 3.52 -23.32
CA SER A 394 18.02 3.27 -22.40
C SER A 394 18.34 3.50 -20.92
N VAL A 395 19.62 3.59 -20.56
CA VAL A 395 20.08 3.94 -19.22
C VAL A 395 20.05 5.45 -18.95
N GLU A 396 19.85 6.30 -19.96
CA GLU A 396 19.85 7.76 -19.83
C GLU A 396 18.46 8.37 -19.62
N TYR A 397 17.37 7.64 -19.84
CA TYR A 397 16.01 8.14 -19.68
C TYR A 397 15.10 7.18 -18.90
N PHE A 398 13.94 7.69 -18.50
CA PHE A 398 12.81 6.88 -18.05
C PHE A 398 11.63 7.09 -19.00
N GLU A 399 10.77 6.10 -19.10
CA GLU A 399 9.54 6.17 -19.89
C GLU A 399 8.34 6.47 -18.99
N LEU A 400 7.49 7.39 -19.43
CA LEU A 400 6.21 7.66 -18.81
C LEU A 400 5.17 6.70 -19.39
N ARG A 401 4.09 6.48 -18.63
CA ARG A 401 2.96 5.64 -19.06
C ARG A 401 1.83 6.50 -19.55
N ARG A 402 0.97 5.98 -20.43
CA ARG A 402 -0.30 6.66 -20.76
C ARG A 402 -1.29 6.57 -19.61
N SER A 403 -2.10 7.61 -19.42
CA SER A 403 -3.28 7.50 -18.57
C SER A 403 -4.30 6.57 -19.24
N LEU A 404 -4.91 5.68 -18.45
CA LEU A 404 -6.03 4.84 -18.89
C LEU A 404 -7.39 5.48 -18.61
N LYS A 405 -7.38 6.63 -17.94
CA LYS A 405 -8.57 7.40 -17.61
C LYS A 405 -8.51 8.73 -18.34
N ASP A 406 -9.63 9.08 -18.95
CA ASP A 406 -9.83 10.41 -19.49
C ASP A 406 -9.88 11.43 -18.36
N ALA A 407 -9.12 12.51 -18.51
CA ALA A 407 -9.12 13.62 -17.57
C ALA A 407 -10.52 14.26 -17.49
N GLN A 408 -11.00 14.51 -16.28
CA GLN A 408 -12.32 15.11 -16.04
C GLN A 408 -12.21 16.60 -15.70
N ILE A 409 -13.25 17.39 -15.99
CA ILE A 409 -13.30 18.81 -15.63
C ILE A 409 -13.10 18.97 -14.11
N GLY A 410 -12.19 19.86 -13.71
CA GLY A 410 -11.79 20.08 -12.33
C GLY A 410 -10.74 19.11 -11.78
N GLU A 411 -10.33 18.09 -12.55
CA GLU A 411 -9.27 17.17 -12.14
C GLU A 411 -7.90 17.86 -12.13
N GLU A 412 -7.08 17.53 -11.13
CA GLU A 412 -5.71 18.05 -11.00
C GLU A 412 -4.78 17.39 -12.03
N LEU A 413 -4.10 18.22 -12.81
CA LEU A 413 -3.07 17.82 -13.76
C LEU A 413 -1.78 18.60 -13.53
N ILE A 414 -0.68 18.06 -14.04
CA ILE A 414 0.65 18.64 -13.94
C ILE A 414 1.23 18.77 -15.34
N ALA A 415 1.48 20.01 -15.78
CA ALA A 415 2.26 20.26 -16.99
C ALA A 415 3.75 20.24 -16.67
N ALA A 416 4.54 19.53 -17.48
CA ALA A 416 5.99 19.46 -17.34
C ALA A 416 6.69 19.81 -18.66
N GLY A 417 7.76 20.60 -18.59
CA GLY A 417 8.52 21.01 -19.77
C GLY A 417 9.55 22.07 -19.42
N TYR A 418 10.22 22.59 -20.45
CA TYR A 418 11.31 23.56 -20.31
C TYR A 418 10.97 24.88 -21.00
N PRO A 419 10.50 25.89 -20.26
CA PRO A 419 10.06 27.14 -20.85
C PRO A 419 11.24 28.06 -21.20
N GLY A 420 11.67 28.08 -22.46
CA GLY A 420 12.80 28.92 -22.91
C GLY A 420 14.08 28.61 -22.15
N PHE A 421 14.45 27.33 -22.15
CA PHE A 421 15.56 26.76 -21.38
C PHE A 421 16.87 27.51 -21.60
N GLY A 422 17.47 27.94 -20.49
CA GLY A 422 18.84 28.40 -20.40
C GLY A 422 19.71 27.51 -19.49
N PRO A 423 21.05 27.67 -19.54
CA PRO A 423 21.96 26.92 -18.69
C PRO A 423 21.63 27.05 -17.20
N GLY A 424 21.41 25.92 -16.52
CA GLY A 424 21.10 25.87 -15.08
C GLY A 424 19.61 25.73 -14.76
N ASP A 425 18.73 25.87 -15.75
CA ASP A 425 17.30 25.64 -15.56
C ASP A 425 17.00 24.17 -15.25
N LYS A 426 15.90 23.96 -14.52
CA LYS A 426 15.39 22.64 -14.16
C LYS A 426 14.04 22.41 -14.81
N LEU A 427 13.58 21.16 -14.79
CA LEU A 427 12.25 20.81 -15.29
C LEU A 427 11.19 21.70 -14.63
N ASN A 428 10.48 22.48 -15.43
CA ASN A 428 9.41 23.31 -14.93
C ASN A 428 8.16 22.44 -14.73
N ILE A 429 7.59 22.50 -13.53
CA ILE A 429 6.42 21.72 -13.15
C ILE A 429 5.31 22.70 -12.76
N ARG A 430 4.21 22.69 -13.50
CA ARG A 430 3.06 23.58 -13.29
C ARG A 430 1.83 22.76 -12.94
N PRO A 431 1.43 22.71 -11.66
CA PRO A 431 0.14 22.12 -11.29
C PRO A 431 -0.99 23.04 -11.74
N GLY A 432 -2.12 22.45 -12.12
CA GLY A 432 -3.38 23.14 -12.34
C GLY A 432 -4.49 22.13 -12.55
N THR A 433 -5.58 22.56 -13.19
CA THR A 433 -6.79 21.76 -13.33
C THR A 433 -7.33 21.79 -14.75
N VAL A 434 -8.12 20.78 -15.12
CA VAL A 434 -8.87 20.77 -16.38
C VAL A 434 -9.98 21.81 -16.30
N SER A 435 -9.98 22.80 -17.20
CA SER A 435 -11.06 23.79 -17.32
C SER A 435 -12.15 23.31 -18.28
N SER A 436 -11.77 22.73 -19.43
CA SER A 436 -12.69 22.24 -20.46
C SER A 436 -12.03 21.17 -21.34
N ARG A 437 -12.83 20.50 -22.18
CA ARG A 437 -12.36 19.46 -23.14
C ARG A 437 -12.91 19.74 -24.54
N PRO A 438 -12.37 20.74 -25.25
CA PRO A 438 -12.89 21.09 -26.56
C PRO A 438 -12.40 20.10 -27.62
N VAL A 439 -13.23 19.89 -28.63
CA VAL A 439 -12.81 19.27 -29.89
C VAL A 439 -12.62 20.38 -30.90
N LYS A 440 -11.40 20.53 -31.44
CA LYS A 440 -11.11 21.51 -32.48
C LYS A 440 -10.60 20.77 -33.72
N SER A 441 -11.21 21.02 -34.87
CA SER A 441 -10.85 20.35 -36.12
C SER A 441 -10.78 18.82 -35.99
N ALA A 442 -11.74 18.21 -35.28
CA ALA A 442 -11.79 16.78 -34.98
C ALA A 442 -10.65 16.21 -34.10
N VAL A 443 -9.83 17.07 -33.48
CA VAL A 443 -8.80 16.69 -32.51
C VAL A 443 -9.30 17.01 -31.09
N ASN A 444 -9.25 16.03 -30.19
CA ASN A 444 -9.59 16.22 -28.79
C ASN A 444 -8.47 16.95 -28.04
N TYR A 445 -8.82 18.06 -27.38
CA TYR A 445 -7.92 18.83 -26.52
C TYR A 445 -8.34 18.76 -25.06
N ILE A 446 -7.38 19.01 -24.18
CA ILE A 446 -7.57 19.28 -22.76
C ILE A 446 -7.20 20.75 -22.55
N GLU A 447 -8.16 21.57 -22.15
CA GLU A 447 -7.90 22.94 -21.72
C GLU A 447 -7.54 22.95 -20.23
N VAL A 448 -6.49 23.68 -19.88
CA VAL A 448 -5.94 23.69 -18.51
C VAL A 448 -5.85 25.10 -17.93
N THR A 449 -5.90 25.21 -16.61
CA THR A 449 -5.88 26.50 -15.90
C THR A 449 -4.48 27.06 -15.69
N GLN A 450 -3.44 26.22 -15.74
CA GLN A 450 -2.06 26.64 -15.63
C GLN A 450 -1.52 27.15 -16.98
N LYS A 451 -0.79 28.26 -16.94
CA LYS A 451 -0.16 28.85 -18.13
C LYS A 451 0.89 27.91 -18.71
N LEU A 452 0.93 27.73 -20.03
CA LEU A 452 1.92 26.93 -20.76
C LEU A 452 2.82 27.89 -21.56
N ALA A 453 4.02 28.13 -21.04
CA ALA A 453 4.95 29.08 -21.66
C ALA A 453 5.64 28.49 -22.91
N GLN A 454 6.20 29.36 -23.76
CA GLN A 454 7.01 28.95 -24.91
C GLN A 454 8.17 28.05 -24.46
N GLY A 455 8.46 27.00 -25.23
CA GLY A 455 9.44 25.95 -24.88
C GLY A 455 8.82 24.76 -24.13
N MET A 456 7.67 24.92 -23.48
CA MET A 456 6.95 23.77 -22.87
C MET A 456 6.18 22.92 -23.90
N SER A 457 5.95 23.45 -25.10
CA SER A 457 5.34 22.72 -26.20
C SER A 457 6.02 21.36 -26.44
N GLY A 458 5.21 20.33 -26.66
CA GLY A 458 5.68 18.96 -26.80
C GLY A 458 6.03 18.24 -25.48
N GLY A 459 6.06 18.95 -24.35
CA GLY A 459 6.16 18.34 -23.02
C GLY A 459 4.88 17.60 -22.61
N PRO A 460 4.93 16.74 -21.58
CA PRO A 460 3.77 15.96 -21.17
C PRO A 460 2.85 16.76 -20.22
N LEU A 461 1.54 16.53 -20.37
CA LEU A 461 0.52 16.85 -19.38
C LEU A 461 0.18 15.56 -18.61
N LEU A 462 0.36 15.56 -17.29
CA LEU A 462 0.36 14.37 -16.43
C LEU A 462 -0.80 14.37 -15.43
N ASP A 463 -1.32 13.18 -15.12
CA ASP A 463 -2.24 12.97 -13.99
C ASP A 463 -1.49 12.95 -12.64
N THR A 464 -2.23 12.80 -11.54
CA THR A 464 -1.67 12.71 -10.18
C THR A 464 -0.77 11.49 -9.93
N ASP A 465 -0.84 10.49 -10.81
CA ASP A 465 -0.05 9.25 -10.78
C ASP A 465 1.14 9.28 -11.79
N ASN A 466 1.42 10.43 -12.43
CA ASN A 466 2.42 10.63 -13.49
C ASN A 466 2.15 9.91 -14.82
N ASN A 467 0.92 9.52 -15.09
CA ASN A 467 0.56 9.02 -16.40
C ASN A 467 0.22 10.19 -17.32
N VAL A 468 0.63 10.09 -18.58
CA VAL A 468 0.44 11.10 -19.62
C VAL A 468 -1.03 11.14 -20.02
N SER A 469 -1.67 12.29 -19.77
CA SER A 469 -3.03 12.62 -20.19
C SER A 469 -3.06 13.40 -21.50
N GLY A 470 -1.97 14.09 -21.86
CA GLY A 470 -1.86 14.80 -23.13
C GLY A 470 -0.45 15.30 -23.44
N VAL A 471 -0.29 15.85 -24.64
CA VAL A 471 0.94 16.51 -25.12
C VAL A 471 0.68 18.01 -25.16
N ILE A 472 1.52 18.81 -24.49
CA ILE A 472 1.34 20.25 -24.37
C ILE A 472 1.33 20.89 -25.76
N HIS A 473 0.25 21.60 -26.04
CA HIS A 473 -0.01 22.32 -27.28
C HIS A 473 -0.21 23.79 -26.96
N LYS A 474 0.82 24.59 -27.23
CA LYS A 474 0.67 26.03 -27.12
C LYS A 474 -0.06 26.54 -28.37
N GLY A 475 -1.29 27.03 -28.19
CA GLY A 475 -1.94 27.87 -29.19
C GLY A 475 -1.13 29.16 -29.41
N GLY A 476 -1.16 29.74 -30.60
CA GLY A 476 -0.31 30.88 -30.97
C GLY A 476 -0.34 32.08 -29.99
N ALA A 477 0.56 33.06 -30.18
CA ALA A 477 0.76 34.20 -29.26
C ALA A 477 -0.51 35.04 -28.92
N LEU A 478 -1.62 34.82 -29.63
CA LEU A 478 -2.91 35.49 -29.49
C LEU A 478 -3.98 34.63 -28.77
N GLU A 479 -3.69 33.37 -28.42
CA GLU A 479 -4.64 32.51 -27.70
C GLU A 479 -4.57 32.75 -26.18
N ASN A 480 -5.67 33.24 -25.59
CA ASN A 480 -5.81 33.41 -24.13
C ASN A 480 -6.04 32.08 -23.38
N ARG A 481 -5.88 30.93 -24.05
CA ARG A 481 -6.19 29.60 -23.50
C ARG A 481 -5.02 28.66 -23.72
N ASP A 482 -4.81 27.78 -22.76
CA ASP A 482 -3.71 26.83 -22.72
C ASP A 482 -4.25 25.41 -22.96
N PHE A 483 -3.69 24.71 -23.95
CA PHE A 483 -4.19 23.41 -24.38
C PHE A 483 -3.12 22.31 -24.31
N ALA A 484 -3.59 21.08 -24.26
CA ALA A 484 -2.80 19.90 -24.61
C ALA A 484 -3.63 19.02 -25.54
N VAL A 485 -2.98 18.41 -26.53
CA VAL A 485 -3.60 17.38 -27.36
C VAL A 485 -3.83 16.16 -26.47
N HIS A 486 -5.06 15.65 -26.43
CA HIS A 486 -5.39 14.49 -25.62
C HIS A 486 -4.54 13.29 -26.01
N ILE A 487 -4.02 12.53 -25.05
CA ILE A 487 -3.09 11.42 -25.34
C ILE A 487 -3.69 10.37 -26.26
N GLY A 488 -5.02 10.17 -26.20
CA GLY A 488 -5.73 9.27 -27.10
C GLY A 488 -5.57 9.61 -28.59
N GLU A 489 -5.31 10.88 -28.93
CA GLU A 489 -5.05 11.29 -30.32
C GLU A 489 -3.75 10.70 -30.88
N LEU A 490 -2.74 10.50 -30.02
CA LEU A 490 -1.48 9.85 -30.40
C LEU A 490 -1.71 8.37 -30.73
N TYR A 491 -2.47 7.68 -29.89
CA TYR A 491 -2.79 6.26 -30.10
C TYR A 491 -3.68 6.03 -31.31
N LEU A 492 -4.69 6.90 -31.52
CA LEU A 492 -5.52 6.89 -32.72
C LEU A 492 -4.69 7.11 -33.99
N TRP A 493 -3.71 8.01 -33.94
CA TRP A 493 -2.82 8.25 -35.08
C TRP A 493 -1.92 7.05 -35.38
N LEU A 494 -1.39 6.39 -34.34
CA LEU A 494 -0.52 5.23 -34.48
C LEU A 494 -1.26 3.91 -34.74
N GLY A 495 -2.58 3.87 -34.56
CA GLY A 495 -3.40 2.68 -34.76
C GLY A 495 -3.18 1.59 -33.70
N ILE A 496 -2.86 1.96 -32.45
CA ILE A 496 -2.54 1.03 -31.34
C ILE A 496 -3.36 1.24 -30.07
#